data_AF-A0A843GKH4-F1
#
_entry.id   AF-A0A843GKH4-F1
#
_cell.length_a   1.000
_cell.length_b   1.000
_cell.length_c   1.000
_cell.angle_alpha   90.00
_cell.angle_beta   90.00
_cell.angle_gamma   90.00
#
_symmetry.space_group_name_H-M   'P 1'
#
loop_
_entity.id
_entity.type
_entity.pdbx_description
1 polymer ?
#
loop_
_entity_poly.entity_id
_entity_poly.type
_entity_poly.pdbx_seq_one_letter_code
_entity_poly.pdbx_strand_id
1 'polypeptide(L)'
;MKDFKLITSDSEVTFQFPTSFNEISASYLTQITEHIQIADNYTLIGIVYHETLGSIIISRKQAKKGFTSGVIPIFIKSGNYSANCFLKNAKVKDRLIIPSSSLQVAHHVVAPSNTLSIDCFIKFLDKDSFIAQRYHNNYGSEQCFFVEFKLIPNCDIVGFYNNNPKLKNNEYFTITPISESDDEVEGDTSKDSNK
;
A
#
# COMPACT_ATOMS: atom_id res chain seq x y z
N MET A 1 2.06 5.93 -11.58
CA MET A 1 2.91 6.11 -10.39
C MET A 1 3.10 7.61 -10.22
N LYS A 2 3.38 8.08 -9.01
CA LYS A 2 3.61 9.50 -8.73
C LYS A 2 5.09 9.76 -8.46
N ASP A 3 5.59 10.86 -9.01
CA ASP A 3 6.94 11.35 -8.76
C ASP A 3 6.95 12.28 -7.54
N PHE A 4 7.91 12.07 -6.64
CA PHE A 4 8.15 12.87 -5.47
C PHE A 4 9.55 13.46 -5.57
N LYS A 5 9.62 14.76 -5.87
CA LYS A 5 10.86 15.44 -6.20
C LYS A 5 11.30 16.33 -5.05
N LEU A 6 12.56 16.21 -4.65
CA LEU A 6 13.19 17.14 -3.72
C LEU A 6 14.46 17.70 -4.32
N ILE A 7 14.60 19.02 -4.26
CA ILE A 7 15.84 19.71 -4.58
C ILE A 7 16.64 19.83 -3.28
N THR A 8 17.82 19.22 -3.27
CA THR A 8 18.85 19.40 -2.22
C THR A 8 19.88 20.43 -2.69
N SER A 9 20.83 20.83 -1.82
CA SER A 9 21.91 21.73 -2.21
C SER A 9 22.78 21.17 -3.33
N ASP A 10 22.92 19.84 -3.38
CA ASP A 10 23.90 19.16 -4.23
C ASP A 10 23.27 18.35 -5.37
N SER A 11 21.96 18.09 -5.32
CA SER A 11 21.26 17.25 -6.31
C SER A 11 19.73 17.39 -6.27
N GLU A 12 19.09 17.13 -7.41
CA GLU A 12 17.66 16.81 -7.47
C GLU A 12 17.48 15.31 -7.25
N VAL A 13 16.63 14.93 -6.30
CA VAL A 13 16.28 13.54 -6.03
C VAL A 13 14.82 13.31 -6.34
N THR A 14 14.53 12.33 -7.18
CA THR A 14 13.17 11.90 -7.53
C THR A 14 12.93 10.47 -7.07
N PHE A 15 11.88 10.26 -6.29
CA PHE A 15 11.32 8.93 -6.02
C PHE A 15 10.03 8.74 -6.79
N GLN A 16 9.80 7.53 -7.27
CA GLN A 16 8.56 7.18 -7.92
C GLN A 16 7.89 6.04 -7.15
N PHE A 17 6.73 6.32 -6.54
CA PHE A 17 5.96 5.32 -5.82
C PHE A 17 4.59 5.08 -6.50
N PRO A 18 4.08 3.84 -6.45
CA PRO A 18 2.71 3.57 -6.87
C PRO A 18 1.72 4.21 -5.87
N THR A 19 0.73 4.94 -6.38
CA THR A 19 -0.38 5.50 -5.59
C THR A 19 -1.68 4.75 -5.83
N SER A 20 -1.65 3.71 -6.68
CA SER A 20 -2.70 2.71 -6.78
C SER A 20 -2.12 1.29 -6.92
N PHE A 21 -2.87 0.29 -6.47
CA PHE A 21 -2.46 -1.12 -6.59
C PHE A 21 -2.17 -1.56 -8.03
N ASN A 22 -2.87 -0.97 -9.01
CA ASN A 22 -2.70 -1.32 -10.42
C ASN A 22 -1.34 -0.88 -10.98
N GLU A 23 -0.73 0.15 -10.39
CA GLU A 23 0.56 0.68 -10.80
C GLU A 23 1.75 -0.17 -10.34
N ILE A 24 1.55 -1.09 -9.38
CA ILE A 24 2.59 -2.08 -9.04
C ILE A 24 2.77 -3.00 -10.25
N SER A 25 3.94 -2.98 -10.89
CA SER A 25 4.17 -3.78 -12.09
C SER A 25 4.39 -5.26 -11.76
N ALA A 26 3.68 -6.15 -12.45
CA ALA A 26 3.94 -7.59 -12.36
C ALA A 26 5.33 -7.96 -12.88
N SER A 27 5.81 -7.31 -13.96
CA SER A 27 7.14 -7.58 -14.51
C SER A 27 8.25 -7.16 -13.54
N TYR A 28 8.07 -6.04 -12.85
CA TYR A 28 8.97 -5.60 -11.79
C TYR A 28 9.08 -6.65 -10.69
N LEU A 29 7.93 -7.10 -10.15
CA LEU A 29 7.88 -8.12 -9.08
C LEU A 29 8.56 -9.43 -9.50
N THR A 30 8.33 -9.88 -10.73
CA THR A 30 9.00 -11.07 -11.29
C THR A 30 10.52 -10.88 -11.33
N GLN A 31 10.99 -9.73 -11.85
CA GLN A 31 12.41 -9.46 -12.01
C GLN A 31 13.15 -9.40 -10.66
N ILE A 32 12.61 -8.66 -9.68
CA ILE A 32 13.28 -8.51 -8.38
C ILE A 32 13.23 -9.76 -7.52
N THR A 33 12.43 -10.77 -7.89
CA THR A 33 12.34 -12.04 -7.17
C THR A 33 12.86 -13.24 -7.95
N GLU A 34 13.33 -13.05 -9.20
CA GLU A 34 13.75 -14.14 -10.09
C GLU A 34 14.78 -15.07 -9.45
N HIS A 35 15.81 -14.50 -8.82
CA HIS A 35 16.92 -15.19 -8.18
C HIS A 35 16.56 -15.98 -6.91
N ILE A 36 15.33 -15.84 -6.39
CA ILE A 36 14.89 -16.50 -5.16
C ILE A 36 14.45 -17.93 -5.47
N GLN A 37 15.14 -18.95 -4.97
CA GLN A 37 14.73 -20.34 -5.12
C GLN A 37 13.75 -20.73 -4.00
N ILE A 38 12.67 -21.43 -4.35
CA ILE A 38 11.58 -21.75 -3.43
C ILE A 38 11.42 -23.27 -3.35
N ALA A 39 11.34 -23.79 -2.12
CA ALA A 39 11.06 -25.19 -1.87
C ALA A 39 9.61 -25.55 -2.27
N ASP A 40 9.39 -26.79 -2.71
CA ASP A 40 8.14 -27.28 -3.31
C ASP A 40 6.87 -26.98 -2.49
N ASN A 41 6.95 -27.07 -1.16
CA ASN A 41 5.81 -26.86 -0.26
C ASN A 41 5.60 -25.41 0.18
N TYR A 42 6.30 -24.46 -0.46
CA TYR A 42 6.25 -23.05 -0.11
C TYR A 42 5.93 -22.17 -1.32
N THR A 43 5.35 -21.01 -1.01
CA THR A 43 5.03 -19.95 -1.95
C THR A 43 5.66 -18.64 -1.47
N LEU A 44 6.29 -17.92 -2.39
CA LEU A 44 6.71 -16.55 -2.19
C LEU A 44 5.51 -15.64 -2.47
N ILE A 45 5.16 -14.86 -1.46
CA ILE A 45 4.05 -13.89 -1.52
C ILE A 45 4.60 -12.48 -1.35
N GLY A 46 3.92 -11.53 -1.97
CA GLY A 46 4.10 -10.11 -1.74
C GLY A 46 3.11 -9.66 -0.67
N ILE A 47 3.57 -8.82 0.23
CA ILE A 47 2.79 -8.17 1.28
C ILE A 47 2.73 -6.71 0.89
N VAL A 48 1.58 -6.30 0.35
CA VAL A 48 1.40 -4.93 -0.13
C VAL A 48 0.85 -4.08 1.01
N TYR A 49 1.60 -3.05 1.39
CA TYR A 49 1.21 -2.05 2.37
C TYR A 49 0.67 -0.82 1.64
N HIS A 50 -0.39 -0.24 2.18
CA HIS A 50 -0.89 1.07 1.79
C HIS A 50 -0.72 2.02 2.97
N GLU A 51 0.24 2.94 2.85
CA GLU A 51 0.71 3.80 3.95
C GLU A 51 0.95 5.22 3.47
N THR A 52 0.88 6.19 4.39
CA THR A 52 1.31 7.56 4.08
C THR A 52 2.82 7.69 4.21
N LEU A 53 3.45 8.52 3.38
CA LEU A 53 4.88 8.80 3.54
C LEU A 53 5.18 9.39 4.93
N GLY A 54 4.26 10.21 5.45
CA GLY A 54 4.36 10.79 6.78
C GLY A 54 4.35 9.74 7.90
N SER A 55 3.49 8.71 7.82
CA SER A 55 3.45 7.64 8.83
C SER A 55 4.79 6.89 8.87
N ILE A 56 5.35 6.58 7.70
CA ILE A 56 6.66 5.92 7.59
C ILE A 56 7.78 6.76 8.18
N ILE A 57 7.83 8.06 7.87
CA ILE A 57 8.84 8.99 8.39
C ILE A 57 8.74 9.12 9.92
N ILE A 58 7.54 9.17 10.48
CA ILE A 58 7.33 9.28 11.93
C ILE A 58 7.69 7.95 12.62
N SER A 59 7.23 6.82 12.09
CA SER A 59 7.52 5.48 12.63
C SER A 59 9.01 5.16 12.59
N ARG A 60 9.76 5.68 11.61
CA ARG A 60 11.24 5.62 11.60
C ARG A 60 11.86 6.18 12.88
N LYS A 61 11.32 7.28 13.40
CA LYS A 61 11.85 7.95 14.62
C LYS A 61 11.39 7.26 15.91
N GLN A 62 10.25 6.58 15.87
CA GLN A 62 9.66 5.90 17.03
C GLN A 62 9.85 4.39 16.86
N ALA A 63 10.89 3.83 17.46
CA ALA A 63 11.27 2.42 17.38
C ALA A 63 10.22 1.38 17.87
N LYS A 64 8.93 1.76 18.02
CA LYS A 64 7.90 0.97 18.74
C LYS A 64 6.47 1.02 18.18
N LYS A 65 6.17 1.70 17.08
CA LYS A 65 4.82 1.62 16.49
C LYS A 65 4.86 0.82 15.19
N GLY A 66 4.37 -0.42 15.27
CA GLY A 66 4.09 -1.22 14.09
C GLY A 66 3.13 -0.48 13.17
N PHE A 67 3.35 -0.63 11.87
CA PHE A 67 2.47 -0.14 10.83
C PHE A 67 1.15 -0.91 10.90
N THR A 68 0.05 -0.23 11.25
CA THR A 68 -1.31 -0.77 11.16
C THR A 68 -1.89 -0.39 9.80
N SER A 69 -1.28 -0.88 8.73
CA SER A 69 -1.81 -0.75 7.37
C SER A 69 -2.61 -1.98 7.00
N GLY A 70 -3.67 -1.77 6.22
CA GLY A 70 -4.35 -2.84 5.51
C GLY A 70 -3.36 -3.52 4.57
N VAL A 71 -3.04 -4.77 4.86
CA VAL A 71 -2.12 -5.58 4.08
C VAL A 71 -2.88 -6.35 3.01
N ILE A 72 -2.43 -6.28 1.76
CA ILE A 72 -2.95 -7.10 0.67
C ILE A 72 -1.90 -8.16 0.31
N PRO A 73 -2.09 -9.44 0.68
CA PRO A 73 -1.20 -10.50 0.24
C PRO A 73 -1.44 -10.80 -1.24
N ILE A 74 -0.37 -10.88 -2.02
CA ILE A 74 -0.40 -11.16 -3.45
C ILE A 74 0.50 -12.32 -3.81
N PHE A 75 0.12 -13.08 -4.83
CA PHE A 75 0.95 -14.14 -5.40
C PHE A 75 2.14 -13.53 -6.14
N ILE A 76 3.33 -14.11 -5.94
CA ILE A 76 4.54 -13.78 -6.69
C ILE A 76 4.97 -15.00 -7.51
N LYS A 77 5.43 -16.04 -6.82
CA LYS A 77 5.81 -17.33 -7.42
C LYS A 77 5.94 -18.38 -6.33
N SER A 78 6.23 -19.59 -6.72
CA SER A 78 6.21 -20.74 -5.83
C SER A 78 7.24 -21.78 -6.18
N GLY A 79 7.43 -22.73 -5.28
CA GLY A 79 8.18 -23.94 -5.57
C GLY A 79 7.48 -24.83 -6.59
N ASN A 80 8.10 -25.95 -6.91
CA ASN A 80 7.50 -26.93 -7.80
C ASN A 80 6.31 -27.60 -7.11
N TYR A 81 5.17 -27.63 -7.79
CA TYR A 81 3.96 -28.25 -7.27
C TYR A 81 3.74 -29.65 -7.83
N SER A 82 3.10 -30.51 -7.04
CA SER A 82 2.44 -31.71 -7.55
C SER A 82 1.34 -31.36 -8.57
N ALA A 83 0.93 -32.33 -9.40
CA ALA A 83 -0.04 -32.16 -10.50
C ALA A 83 -1.30 -31.35 -10.10
N ASN A 84 -1.77 -31.48 -8.86
CA ASN A 84 -3.10 -31.07 -8.40
C ASN A 84 -3.14 -29.77 -7.56
N CYS A 85 -2.07 -29.00 -7.47
CA CYS A 85 -2.07 -27.76 -6.69
C CYS A 85 -2.84 -26.64 -7.40
N PHE A 86 -3.84 -26.04 -6.74
CA PHE A 86 -4.65 -24.95 -7.30
C PHE A 86 -3.83 -23.69 -7.63
N LEU A 87 -2.72 -23.48 -6.91
CA LEU A 87 -1.84 -22.32 -7.10
C LEU A 87 -1.14 -22.29 -8.46
N LYS A 88 -1.17 -23.38 -9.23
CA LYS A 88 -0.69 -23.40 -10.62
C LYS A 88 -1.39 -22.41 -11.53
N ASN A 89 -2.64 -22.07 -11.19
CA ASN A 89 -3.44 -21.13 -11.95
C ASN A 89 -3.27 -19.68 -11.47
N ALA A 90 -2.55 -19.47 -10.36
CA ALA A 90 -2.30 -18.14 -9.81
C ALA A 90 -1.31 -17.38 -10.70
N LYS A 91 -1.58 -16.10 -10.90
CA LYS A 91 -0.73 -15.17 -11.63
C LYS A 91 -0.14 -14.15 -10.67
N VAL A 92 1.02 -13.61 -11.04
CA VAL A 92 1.67 -12.52 -10.28
C VAL A 92 0.65 -11.40 -10.05
N LYS A 93 0.54 -10.93 -8.81
CA LYS A 93 -0.45 -9.95 -8.29
C LYS A 93 -1.87 -10.48 -8.04
N ASP A 94 -2.17 -11.75 -8.26
CA ASP A 94 -3.45 -12.30 -7.79
C ASP A 94 -3.52 -12.19 -6.27
N ARG A 95 -4.67 -11.76 -5.76
CA ARG A 95 -4.85 -11.48 -4.34
C ARG A 95 -5.12 -12.79 -3.62
N LEU A 96 -4.32 -13.09 -2.62
CA LEU A 96 -4.37 -14.34 -1.89
C LEU A 96 -5.36 -14.25 -0.71
N ILE A 97 -5.98 -15.37 -0.40
CA ILE A 97 -6.78 -15.56 0.81
C ILE A 97 -5.92 -16.36 1.77
N ILE A 98 -5.40 -15.67 2.80
CA ILE A 98 -4.49 -16.25 3.79
C ILE A 98 -4.95 -15.81 5.18
N PRO A 99 -5.03 -16.73 6.16
CA PRO A 99 -5.28 -16.37 7.54
C PRO A 99 -4.23 -15.38 8.07
N SER A 100 -4.66 -14.35 8.80
CA SER A 100 -3.74 -13.35 9.36
C SER A 100 -2.67 -13.96 10.27
N SER A 101 -2.99 -15.04 10.99
CA SER A 101 -2.03 -15.80 11.81
C SER A 101 -0.90 -16.38 10.97
N SER A 102 -1.21 -17.00 9.83
CA SER A 102 -0.22 -17.55 8.92
C SER A 102 0.68 -16.45 8.33
N LEU A 103 0.11 -15.27 8.02
CA LEU A 103 0.91 -14.11 7.59
C LEU A 103 1.87 -13.59 8.67
N GLN A 104 1.50 -13.68 9.95
CA GLN A 104 2.34 -13.23 11.07
C GLN A 104 3.56 -14.13 11.26
N VAL A 105 3.38 -15.45 11.14
CA VAL A 105 4.47 -16.43 11.31
C VAL A 105 5.25 -16.73 10.03
N ALA A 106 4.78 -16.24 8.88
CA ALA A 106 5.47 -16.39 7.60
C ALA A 106 6.88 -15.75 7.63
N HIS A 107 7.83 -16.42 6.98
CA HIS A 107 9.22 -16.01 7.00
C HIS A 107 9.43 -14.77 6.13
N HIS A 108 10.07 -13.74 6.69
CA HIS A 108 10.43 -12.56 5.92
C HIS A 108 11.49 -12.89 4.87
N VAL A 109 11.31 -12.38 3.65
CA VAL A 109 12.26 -12.56 2.54
C VAL A 109 12.77 -11.19 2.13
N VAL A 110 14.07 -10.96 2.28
CA VAL A 110 14.72 -9.75 1.80
C VAL A 110 15.05 -9.92 0.32
N ALA A 111 14.49 -9.05 -0.51
CA ALA A 111 14.90 -8.89 -1.91
C ALA A 111 15.74 -7.61 -2.04
N PRO A 112 17.09 -7.70 -2.13
CA PRO A 112 17.96 -6.52 -2.05
C PRO A 112 17.68 -5.44 -3.10
N SER A 113 17.19 -5.85 -4.27
CA SER A 113 16.83 -4.96 -5.38
C SER A 113 15.41 -4.39 -5.28
N ASN A 114 14.68 -4.64 -4.19
CA ASN A 114 13.32 -4.16 -4.00
C ASN A 114 13.28 -2.68 -3.59
N THR A 115 13.19 -1.82 -4.60
CA THR A 115 12.99 -0.37 -4.46
C THR A 115 11.61 0.02 -3.95
N LEU A 116 10.62 -0.88 -3.93
CA LEU A 116 9.28 -0.64 -3.37
C LEU A 116 9.16 -1.07 -1.90
N SER A 117 10.25 -1.45 -1.24
CA SER A 117 10.24 -1.74 0.21
C SER A 117 10.20 -0.46 1.04
N ILE A 118 9.55 -0.54 2.20
CA ILE A 118 9.58 0.53 3.21
C ILE A 118 11.03 0.74 3.67
N ASP A 119 11.79 -0.34 3.83
CA ASP A 119 13.20 -0.30 4.20
C ASP A 119 14.07 0.46 3.18
N CYS A 120 13.82 0.30 1.88
CA CYS A 120 14.56 1.06 0.86
C CYS A 120 14.30 2.56 0.99
N PHE A 121 13.04 2.95 1.20
CA PHE A 121 12.68 4.34 1.43
C PHE A 121 13.31 4.89 2.70
N ILE A 122 13.26 4.15 3.82
CA ILE A 122 13.90 4.55 5.09
C ILE A 122 15.41 4.74 4.91
N LYS A 123 16.10 3.77 4.30
CA LYS A 123 17.55 3.84 4.03
C LYS A 123 17.91 5.06 3.19
N PHE A 124 17.04 5.46 2.27
CA PHE A 124 17.22 6.69 1.51
C PHE A 124 17.08 7.92 2.41
N LEU A 125 16.03 8.00 3.23
CA LEU A 125 15.80 9.13 4.13
C LEU A 125 16.87 9.25 5.24
N ASP A 126 17.61 8.19 5.53
CA ASP A 126 18.70 8.18 6.51
C ASP A 126 20.02 8.72 5.94
N LYS A 127 20.10 8.96 4.63
CA LYS A 127 21.26 9.62 4.02
C LYS A 127 21.40 11.09 4.44
N ASP A 128 20.30 11.76 4.74
CA ASP A 128 20.27 13.15 5.18
C ASP A 128 18.99 13.46 5.98
N SER A 129 19.14 13.99 7.19
CA SER A 129 18.03 14.40 8.06
C SER A 129 17.13 15.50 7.46
N PHE A 130 17.68 16.39 6.63
CA PHE A 130 16.91 17.44 5.96
C PHE A 130 15.98 16.88 4.89
N ILE A 131 16.38 15.79 4.21
CA ILE A 131 15.53 15.08 3.24
C ILE A 131 14.27 14.56 3.94
N ALA A 132 14.41 13.93 5.10
CA ALA A 132 13.29 13.39 5.86
C ALA A 132 12.27 14.47 6.25
N GLN A 133 12.74 15.61 6.74
CA GLN A 133 11.87 16.72 7.12
C GLN A 133 11.16 17.32 5.89
N ARG A 134 11.87 17.51 4.78
CA ARG A 134 11.29 18.02 3.53
C ARG A 134 10.25 17.08 2.94
N TYR A 135 10.49 15.77 2.93
CA TYR A 135 9.49 14.79 2.48
C TYR A 135 8.24 14.84 3.36
N HIS A 136 8.41 14.91 4.69
CA HIS A 136 7.28 15.00 5.61
C HIS A 136 6.44 16.26 5.34
N ASN A 137 7.08 17.42 5.19
CA ASN A 137 6.36 18.68 4.99
C ASN A 137 5.68 18.79 3.63
N ASN A 138 6.30 18.29 2.55
CA ASN A 138 5.75 18.42 1.19
C ASN A 138 4.82 17.28 0.79
N TYR A 139 5.05 16.07 1.32
CA TYR A 139 4.42 14.84 0.84
C TYR A 139 3.90 13.94 1.97
N GLY A 140 3.89 14.40 3.22
CA GLY A 140 3.54 13.57 4.37
C GLY A 140 2.13 12.95 4.32
N SER A 141 1.17 13.60 3.67
CA SER A 141 -0.20 13.11 3.49
C SER A 141 -0.37 12.14 2.32
N GLU A 142 0.66 11.97 1.49
CA GLU A 142 0.58 11.17 0.27
C GLU A 142 0.56 9.68 0.61
N GLN A 143 -0.48 8.99 0.13
CA GLN A 143 -0.64 7.56 0.29
C GLN A 143 0.06 6.82 -0.86
N CYS A 144 0.92 5.88 -0.50
CA CYS A 144 1.73 5.10 -1.42
C CYS A 144 1.60 3.61 -1.12
N PHE A 145 1.86 2.81 -2.14
CA PHE A 145 1.92 1.35 -2.02
C PHE A 145 3.37 0.90 -1.93
N PHE A 146 3.64 0.07 -0.92
CA PHE A 146 4.93 -0.59 -0.70
C PHE A 146 4.75 -2.10 -0.75
N VAL A 147 5.80 -2.83 -1.09
CA VAL A 147 5.76 -4.29 -1.19
C VAL A 147 6.93 -4.87 -0.41
N GLU A 148 6.63 -5.76 0.54
CA GLU A 148 7.62 -6.64 1.16
C GLU A 148 7.36 -8.09 0.76
N PHE A 149 8.31 -8.99 0.95
CA PHE A 149 8.14 -10.39 0.59
C PHE A 149 8.14 -11.31 1.81
N LYS A 150 7.31 -12.35 1.73
CA LYS A 150 7.28 -13.43 2.70
C LYS A 150 7.22 -14.79 2.03
N LEU A 151 7.75 -15.80 2.72
CA LEU A 151 7.61 -17.20 2.36
C LEU A 151 6.57 -17.85 3.27
N ILE A 152 5.58 -18.51 2.66
CA ILE A 152 4.49 -19.16 3.38
C ILE A 152 4.30 -20.60 2.91
N PRO A 153 3.95 -21.56 3.79
CA PRO A 153 3.53 -22.89 3.37
C PRO A 153 2.33 -22.84 2.42
N ASN A 154 2.34 -23.70 1.40
CA ASN A 154 1.24 -23.75 0.42
C ASN A 154 -0.12 -24.06 1.07
N CYS A 155 -0.13 -24.85 2.16
CA CYS A 155 -1.34 -25.23 2.89
C CYS A 155 -1.99 -24.08 3.66
N ASP A 156 -1.27 -22.97 3.88
CA ASP A 156 -1.81 -21.77 4.52
C ASP A 156 -2.54 -20.86 3.51
N ILE A 157 -2.38 -21.10 2.21
CA ILE A 157 -3.10 -20.37 1.17
C ILE A 157 -4.42 -21.08 0.92
N VAL A 158 -5.51 -20.42 1.27
CA VAL A 158 -6.88 -20.98 1.18
C VAL A 158 -7.47 -20.77 -0.22
N GLY A 159 -6.99 -19.75 -0.94
CA GLY A 159 -7.43 -19.45 -2.29
C GLY A 159 -6.78 -18.18 -2.83
N PHE A 160 -7.18 -17.79 -4.04
CA PHE A 160 -6.85 -16.50 -4.63
C PHE A 160 -7.99 -16.03 -5.52
N TYR A 161 -8.09 -14.73 -5.73
CA TYR A 161 -9.01 -14.14 -6.69
C TYR A 161 -8.29 -13.27 -7.70
N ASN A 162 -8.73 -13.40 -8.95
CA ASN A 162 -8.21 -12.61 -10.05
C ASN A 162 -8.68 -11.16 -9.87
N ASN A 163 -7.81 -10.21 -10.19
CA ASN A 163 -8.16 -8.79 -10.16
C ASN A 163 -9.23 -8.50 -11.24
N ASN A 164 -10.53 -8.62 -10.92
CA ASN A 164 -11.67 -7.93 -11.56
C ASN A 164 -13.05 -8.56 -11.21
N PRO A 165 -13.67 -8.25 -10.07
CA PRO A 165 -15.11 -8.09 -10.05
C PRO A 165 -15.43 -6.69 -10.59
N LYS A 166 -15.89 -6.59 -11.85
CA LYS A 166 -16.51 -5.35 -12.34
C LYS A 166 -17.85 -5.20 -11.62
N LEU A 167 -17.88 -4.44 -10.53
CA LEU A 167 -19.14 -3.97 -9.95
C LEU A 167 -19.82 -3.12 -11.03
N LYS A 168 -21.04 -3.52 -11.43
CA LYS A 168 -21.75 -2.85 -12.53
C LYS A 168 -22.25 -1.46 -12.12
N ASN A 169 -22.41 -1.18 -10.83
CA ASN A 169 -22.87 0.09 -10.28
C ASN A 169 -22.28 0.31 -8.87
N ASN A 170 -22.03 1.57 -8.48
CA ASN A 170 -21.68 1.95 -7.11
C ASN A 170 -22.95 1.91 -6.22
N GLU A 171 -23.37 0.72 -5.81
CA GLU A 171 -24.67 0.53 -5.14
C GLU A 171 -24.68 0.97 -3.66
N TYR A 172 -23.51 1.15 -3.05
CA TYR A 172 -23.44 1.30 -1.59
C TYR A 172 -23.33 2.75 -1.10
N PHE A 173 -22.98 3.73 -1.94
CA PHE A 173 -22.85 5.13 -1.53
C PHE A 173 -23.23 6.10 -2.64
N THR A 174 -24.23 6.95 -2.36
CA THR A 174 -24.59 8.10 -3.18
C THR A 174 -24.13 9.35 -2.44
N ILE A 175 -23.25 10.15 -3.05
CA ILE A 175 -22.88 11.46 -2.52
C ILE A 175 -23.84 12.47 -3.15
N THR A 176 -24.80 12.96 -2.37
CA THR A 176 -25.65 14.08 -2.79
C THR A 176 -25.03 15.39 -2.28
N PRO A 177 -24.63 16.32 -3.17
CA PRO A 177 -24.19 17.64 -2.75
C PRO A 177 -25.31 18.36 -2.01
N ILE A 178 -24.98 19.00 -0.90
CA ILE A 178 -25.91 19.93 -0.24
C ILE A 178 -25.91 21.19 -1.11
N SER A 179 -27.05 21.52 -1.73
CA SER A 179 -27.30 22.88 -2.23
C SER A 179 -27.45 23.79 -1.01
N GLU A 180 -26.63 24.83 -0.91
CA GLU A 180 -26.86 25.92 0.04
C GLU A 180 -28.29 26.44 -0.17
N SER A 181 -29.15 26.25 0.83
CA SER A 181 -30.44 26.90 0.88
C SER A 181 -30.24 28.33 1.38
N ASP A 182 -30.66 29.29 0.57
CA ASP A 182 -30.78 30.70 0.96
C ASP A 182 -31.79 30.82 2.11
N ASP A 183 -31.32 30.76 3.36
CA ASP A 183 -32.10 31.20 4.52
C ASP A 183 -31.97 32.74 4.61
N GLU A 184 -32.86 33.44 3.89
CA GLU A 184 -33.21 34.82 4.24
C GLU A 184 -33.89 34.80 5.62
N VAL A 185 -33.13 35.18 6.65
CA VAL A 185 -33.67 35.50 7.96
C VAL A 185 -34.28 36.91 7.87
N GLU A 186 -35.58 37.00 7.56
CA GLU A 186 -36.36 38.22 7.83
C GLU A 186 -36.44 38.42 9.36
N GLY A 187 -35.66 39.37 9.85
CA GLY A 187 -35.73 39.85 11.23
C GLY A 187 -36.99 40.67 11.44
N ASP A 188 -37.94 40.13 12.20
CA ASP A 188 -39.08 40.84 12.74
C ASP A 188 -38.61 41.82 13.84
N THR A 189 -38.47 43.11 13.49
CA THR A 189 -38.24 44.17 14.47
C THR A 189 -39.58 44.71 14.98
N SER A 190 -39.83 44.41 16.25
CA SER A 190 -40.82 45.02 17.13
C SER A 190 -41.01 46.53 16.91
N LYS A 191 -42.26 46.98 16.80
CA LYS A 191 -42.67 48.34 17.18
C LYS A 191 -43.67 48.29 18.33
N ASP A 192 -43.24 48.90 19.42
CA ASP A 192 -44.00 49.25 20.61
C ASP A 192 -45.36 49.87 20.29
N SER A 193 -46.39 49.34 20.96
CA SER A 193 -47.62 50.08 21.24
C SER A 193 -48.08 49.75 22.66
N ASN A 194 -47.62 50.56 23.62
CA ASN A 194 -48.30 50.71 24.89
C ASN A 194 -48.63 52.19 25.08
N LYS A 195 -49.92 52.42 25.31
CA LYS A 195 -50.56 53.64 25.77
C LYS A 195 -51.23 53.32 27.09
#